data_AF-A0A3D9KA87-F1
#
_entry.id   AF-A0A3D9KA87-F1
#
_cell.length_a   1.000
_cell.length_b   1.000
_cell.length_c   1.000
_cell.angle_alpha   90.00
_cell.angle_beta   90.00
_cell.angle_gamma   90.00
#
_symmetry.space_group_name_H-M   'P 1'
#
loop_
_entity.id
_entity.type
_entity.pdbx_description
1 polymer ?
#
loop_
_entity_poly.entity_id
_entity_poly.type
_entity_poly.pdbx_seq_one_letter_code
_entity_poly.pdbx_strand_id
1 'polypeptide(L)'
;MTDFTGLGVSEGRVEILKAMGIVKPTPVQEETIPVVKAGHDVISQAQTGTGKTLAFVLPMLDKIRTDVPQVQGLILTPTRELAIQITGEIKKLLKREDGIKVLAVYGGQDVEAQLHKLKGDMHLIVATPGRLLDHLRRETISLDGVKMLVLDEADQMLHMGFLKEVEEILRQTPYKKQAMLFSATMPPVIRELAGRILRNPQHITVKAERITVKDIRQWVVETTDRNKQTTLVQLLEETQPYLSIIFCRTKRRANTLNVALQEMGYASDELHGDLSQAKREQVMKRFRDAKLQLLVATDVAARGLDVEGVTHVFNYDVPLDVESYIHRIGRTGRAGEKGLAITLIAPKDRREFGDIENGIQMAMERRSPEGAPLDGGSLQGPRSSGGYGRPGSEHRPRGEGARTSSARGGSRGGSAGGGGSSGRQGRRGASEAQAGRGSRSGGGAKGERFERGGGPGYGAAKAKAPRGDRSAEPKSGGFGSGRAASPKGGQKSGPRSAPGFGGGGKFGAGGSGPKRGPTGGRGGRGAQRGR
;
A
#
# COMPACT_ATOMS: atom_id res chain seq x y z
N MET A 1 22.00 -20.99 11.49
CA MET A 1 21.15 -19.83 11.15
C MET A 1 21.90 -19.03 10.10
N THR A 2 21.22 -18.59 9.05
CA THR A 2 21.79 -17.67 8.08
C THR A 2 21.84 -16.27 8.68
N ASP A 3 22.90 -15.52 8.39
CA ASP A 3 22.96 -14.08 8.63
C ASP A 3 23.12 -13.36 7.28
N PHE A 4 23.09 -12.02 7.28
CA PHE A 4 23.22 -11.26 6.03
C PHE A 4 24.56 -11.50 5.31
N THR A 5 25.63 -11.83 6.03
CA THR A 5 26.92 -12.24 5.44
C THR A 5 26.79 -13.58 4.70
N GLY A 6 26.07 -14.55 5.28
CA GLY A 6 25.74 -15.82 4.63
C GLY A 6 24.83 -15.67 3.39
N LEU A 7 24.02 -14.61 3.33
CA LEU A 7 23.28 -14.22 2.10
C LEU A 7 24.14 -13.42 1.10
N GLY A 8 25.43 -13.25 1.39
CA GLY A 8 26.40 -12.54 0.55
C GLY A 8 26.26 -11.02 0.54
N VAL A 9 25.55 -10.41 1.49
CA VAL A 9 25.46 -8.93 1.60
C VAL A 9 26.85 -8.37 1.95
N SER A 10 27.22 -7.24 1.34
CA SER A 10 28.53 -6.61 1.56
C SER A 10 28.74 -6.19 3.01
N GLU A 11 29.95 -6.39 3.54
CA GLU A 11 30.28 -6.21 4.97
C GLU A 11 29.89 -4.83 5.50
N GLY A 12 30.22 -3.77 4.77
CA GLY A 12 29.85 -2.39 5.12
C GLY A 12 28.34 -2.13 5.18
N ARG A 13 27.50 -2.98 4.55
CA ARG A 13 26.03 -2.95 4.68
C ARG A 13 25.54 -3.84 5.83
N VAL A 14 26.21 -4.95 6.10
CA VAL A 14 25.98 -5.78 7.30
C VAL A 14 26.29 -5.00 8.59
N GLU A 15 27.32 -4.14 8.60
CA GLU A 15 27.60 -3.20 9.69
C GLU A 15 26.40 -2.26 9.96
N ILE A 16 25.87 -1.63 8.91
CA ILE A 16 24.76 -0.68 9.01
C ILE A 16 23.49 -1.39 9.51
N LEU A 17 23.18 -2.58 8.97
CA LEU A 17 22.06 -3.40 9.42
C LEU A 17 22.20 -3.76 10.91
N LYS A 18 23.40 -4.17 11.37
CA LYS A 18 23.68 -4.42 12.79
C LYS A 18 23.51 -3.16 13.65
N ALA A 19 23.98 -2.00 13.19
CA ALA A 19 23.80 -0.72 13.89
C ALA A 19 22.32 -0.27 13.94
N MET A 20 21.50 -0.69 12.98
CA MET A 20 20.04 -0.52 12.97
C MET A 20 19.29 -1.59 13.78
N GLY A 21 19.99 -2.52 14.45
CA GLY A 21 19.40 -3.65 15.20
C GLY A 21 18.92 -4.82 14.32
N ILE A 22 19.09 -4.74 13.00
CA ILE A 22 18.64 -5.74 12.03
C ILE A 22 19.73 -6.82 11.89
N VAL A 23 19.80 -7.73 12.87
CA VAL A 23 20.88 -8.73 12.97
C VAL A 23 20.59 -10.01 12.16
N LYS A 24 19.32 -10.37 11.99
CA LYS A 24 18.89 -11.57 11.25
C LYS A 24 18.03 -11.20 10.02
N PRO A 25 18.18 -11.91 8.89
CA PRO A 25 17.26 -11.76 7.76
C PRO A 25 15.87 -12.31 8.07
N THR A 26 14.84 -11.77 7.43
CA THR A 26 13.49 -12.38 7.39
C THR A 26 13.45 -13.49 6.32
N PRO A 27 12.49 -14.44 6.34
CA PRO A 27 12.44 -15.53 5.37
C PRO A 27 12.40 -15.06 3.90
N VAL A 28 11.72 -13.94 3.60
CA VAL A 28 11.71 -13.37 2.24
C VAL A 28 13.05 -12.75 1.85
N GLN A 29 13.86 -12.31 2.80
CA GLN A 29 15.24 -11.87 2.56
C GLN A 29 16.16 -13.08 2.35
N GLU A 30 16.01 -14.16 3.14
CA GLU A 30 16.76 -15.41 2.97
C GLU A 30 16.53 -16.04 1.59
N GLU A 31 15.28 -16.15 1.15
CA GLU A 31 14.95 -16.71 -0.19
C GLU A 31 15.33 -15.76 -1.34
N THR A 32 15.12 -14.44 -1.19
CA THR A 32 15.25 -13.49 -2.32
C THR A 32 16.66 -12.97 -2.56
N ILE A 33 17.42 -12.63 -1.51
CA ILE A 33 18.71 -11.94 -1.69
C ILE A 33 19.70 -12.77 -2.54
N PRO A 34 19.91 -14.08 -2.28
CA PRO A 34 20.83 -14.88 -3.10
C PRO A 34 20.42 -14.95 -4.57
N VAL A 35 19.12 -15.09 -4.83
CA VAL A 35 18.54 -15.19 -6.18
C VAL A 35 18.71 -13.88 -6.96
N VAL A 36 18.44 -12.74 -6.33
CA VAL A 36 18.62 -11.42 -6.95
C VAL A 36 20.11 -11.11 -7.15
N LYS A 37 20.99 -11.49 -6.20
CA LYS A 37 22.45 -11.36 -6.37
C LYS A 37 22.94 -12.16 -7.59
N ALA A 38 22.52 -13.42 -7.73
CA ALA A 38 22.81 -14.30 -8.87
C ALA A 38 22.33 -13.75 -10.23
N GLY A 39 21.44 -12.76 -10.24
CA GLY A 39 21.01 -12.05 -11.45
C GLY A 39 19.74 -12.59 -12.09
N HIS A 40 19.03 -13.50 -11.42
CA HIS A 40 17.73 -13.99 -11.88
C HIS A 40 16.63 -12.94 -11.70
N ASP A 41 15.65 -12.97 -12.60
CA ASP A 41 14.38 -12.28 -12.39
C ASP A 41 13.57 -12.98 -11.28
N VAL A 42 12.71 -12.24 -10.57
CA VAL A 42 11.99 -12.75 -9.39
C VAL A 42 10.51 -12.38 -9.41
N ILE A 43 9.65 -13.34 -9.05
CA ILE A 43 8.29 -13.11 -8.56
C ILE A 43 8.27 -13.49 -7.09
N SER A 44 8.19 -12.48 -6.21
CA SER A 44 8.12 -12.66 -4.76
C SER A 44 6.70 -12.38 -4.27
N GLN A 45 5.91 -13.44 -4.07
CA GLN A 45 4.60 -13.31 -3.44
C GLN A 45 4.73 -13.28 -1.91
N ALA A 46 4.66 -12.08 -1.32
CA ALA A 46 4.79 -11.85 0.12
C ALA A 46 4.02 -10.60 0.58
N GLN A 47 3.49 -10.64 1.80
CA GLN A 47 2.66 -9.57 2.36
C GLN A 47 3.46 -8.32 2.77
N THR A 48 2.77 -7.18 2.96
CA THR A 48 3.35 -5.94 3.50
C THR A 48 3.94 -6.18 4.90
N GLY A 49 5.03 -5.49 5.27
CA GLY A 49 5.67 -5.66 6.59
C GLY A 49 6.64 -6.86 6.71
N THR A 50 6.70 -7.77 5.74
CA THR A 50 7.60 -8.95 5.77
C THR A 50 9.09 -8.64 5.53
N GLY A 51 9.46 -7.36 5.36
CA GLY A 51 10.84 -6.95 5.11
C GLY A 51 11.28 -6.97 3.63
N LYS A 52 10.34 -7.08 2.67
CA LYS A 52 10.59 -7.08 1.21
C LYS A 52 11.59 -6.00 0.74
N THR A 53 11.50 -4.80 1.29
CA THR A 53 12.31 -3.64 0.88
C THR A 53 13.82 -3.94 0.91
N LEU A 54 14.32 -4.53 2.01
CA LEU A 54 15.74 -4.89 2.11
C LEU A 54 16.12 -6.01 1.13
N ALA A 55 15.19 -6.92 0.84
CA ALA A 55 15.40 -8.07 -0.04
C ALA A 55 15.72 -7.67 -1.49
N PHE A 56 15.17 -6.56 -1.99
CA PHE A 56 15.55 -5.99 -3.29
C PHE A 56 16.54 -4.82 -3.21
N VAL A 57 16.53 -4.01 -2.13
CA VAL A 57 17.44 -2.85 -2.01
C VAL A 57 18.90 -3.29 -1.81
N LEU A 58 19.18 -4.22 -0.90
CA LEU A 58 20.57 -4.65 -0.61
C LEU A 58 21.31 -5.14 -1.88
N PRO A 59 20.76 -6.10 -2.67
CA PRO A 59 21.43 -6.54 -3.90
C PRO A 59 21.39 -5.51 -5.04
N MET A 60 20.55 -4.46 -4.95
CA MET A 60 20.56 -3.35 -5.90
C MET A 60 21.68 -2.35 -5.59
N LEU A 61 21.88 -1.98 -4.31
CA LEU A 61 22.98 -1.11 -3.89
C LEU A 61 24.35 -1.75 -4.16
N ASP A 62 24.47 -3.07 -4.03
CA ASP A 62 25.68 -3.82 -4.41
C ASP A 62 26.01 -3.78 -5.92
N LYS A 63 25.06 -3.39 -6.79
CA LYS A 63 25.22 -3.39 -8.27
C LYS A 63 25.28 -1.98 -8.88
N ILE A 64 25.12 -0.91 -8.11
CA ILE A 64 25.23 0.48 -8.60
C ILE A 64 26.70 0.84 -8.82
N ARG A 65 26.99 1.47 -9.96
CA ARG A 65 28.28 2.08 -10.28
C ARG A 65 28.20 3.60 -10.24
N THR A 66 28.90 4.22 -9.30
CA THR A 66 28.87 5.68 -9.07
C THR A 66 29.81 6.48 -9.96
N ASP A 67 30.65 5.79 -10.73
CA ASP A 67 31.43 6.36 -11.83
C ASP A 67 30.63 6.55 -13.12
N VAL A 68 29.38 6.06 -13.17
CA VAL A 68 28.51 6.14 -14.36
C VAL A 68 27.29 7.02 -14.06
N PRO A 69 27.22 8.27 -14.58
CA PRO A 69 26.25 9.29 -14.19
C PRO A 69 24.86 9.08 -14.84
N GLN A 70 24.21 7.96 -14.53
CA GLN A 70 22.89 7.60 -15.06
C GLN A 70 22.06 6.78 -14.07
N VAL A 71 20.73 6.78 -14.27
CA VAL A 71 19.78 5.96 -13.51
C VAL A 71 20.03 4.48 -13.83
N GLN A 72 20.38 3.69 -12.82
CA GLN A 72 20.71 2.26 -12.95
C GLN A 72 19.70 1.35 -12.24
N GLY A 73 19.10 1.83 -11.15
CA GLY A 73 18.01 1.16 -10.44
C GLY A 73 16.70 1.95 -10.52
N LEU A 74 15.59 1.27 -10.79
CA LEU A 74 14.24 1.83 -10.75
C LEU A 74 13.33 0.98 -9.86
N ILE A 75 12.64 1.62 -8.91
CA ILE A 75 11.59 1.00 -8.09
C ILE A 75 10.27 1.74 -8.35
N LEU A 76 9.26 1.03 -8.86
CA LEU A 76 7.89 1.53 -8.98
C LEU A 76 7.05 1.01 -7.81
N THR A 77 6.22 1.90 -7.25
CA THR A 77 5.38 1.64 -6.07
C THR A 77 4.07 2.43 -6.17
N PRO A 78 2.92 1.92 -5.67
CA PRO A 78 1.61 2.54 -5.89
C PRO A 78 1.43 3.91 -5.23
N THR A 79 1.98 4.12 -4.01
CA THR A 79 1.74 5.34 -3.22
C THR A 79 2.99 6.20 -3.05
N ARG A 80 2.77 7.50 -2.84
CA ARG A 80 3.83 8.46 -2.49
C ARG A 80 4.47 8.10 -1.17
N GLU A 81 3.65 7.68 -0.22
CA GLU A 81 4.02 7.33 1.15
C GLU A 81 5.03 6.18 1.16
N LEU A 82 4.80 5.14 0.36
CA LEU A 82 5.75 4.04 0.13
C LEU A 82 7.00 4.51 -0.62
N ALA A 83 6.87 5.38 -1.64
CA ALA A 83 8.03 5.93 -2.35
C ALA A 83 8.96 6.74 -1.41
N ILE A 84 8.40 7.48 -0.45
CA ILE A 84 9.15 8.15 0.62
C ILE A 84 9.79 7.13 1.56
N GLN A 85 9.04 6.12 2.01
CA GLN A 85 9.54 5.10 2.95
C GLN A 85 10.72 4.31 2.36
N ILE A 86 10.56 3.76 1.15
CA ILE A 86 11.60 3.01 0.45
C ILE A 86 12.85 3.89 0.22
N THR A 87 12.67 5.16 -0.15
CA THR A 87 13.78 6.13 -0.26
C THR A 87 14.45 6.41 1.09
N GLY A 88 13.68 6.40 2.19
CA GLY A 88 14.17 6.51 3.56
C GLY A 88 15.07 5.32 3.94
N GLU A 89 14.59 4.10 3.73
CA GLU A 89 15.37 2.88 4.01
C GLU A 89 16.64 2.82 3.17
N ILE A 90 16.57 3.14 1.87
CA ILE A 90 17.76 3.24 1.01
C ILE A 90 18.78 4.24 1.60
N LYS A 91 18.33 5.40 2.09
CA LYS A 91 19.23 6.41 2.68
C LYS A 91 19.83 5.99 4.02
N LYS A 92 19.16 5.15 4.82
CA LYS A 92 19.76 4.56 6.03
C LYS A 92 20.90 3.62 5.69
N LEU A 93 20.80 2.89 4.56
CA LEU A 93 21.76 1.89 4.09
C LEU A 93 22.96 2.47 3.31
N LEU A 94 23.13 3.80 3.30
CA LEU A 94 24.20 4.48 2.58
C LEU A 94 25.08 5.31 3.51
N LYS A 95 26.38 5.04 3.48
CA LYS A 95 27.42 5.90 4.06
C LYS A 95 27.69 7.06 3.10
N ARG A 96 28.21 8.18 3.62
CA ARG A 96 28.52 9.38 2.78
C ARG A 96 29.54 9.07 1.67
N GLU A 97 30.41 8.10 1.90
CA GLU A 97 31.44 7.62 0.99
C GLU A 97 30.93 6.74 -0.16
N ASP A 98 29.73 6.15 -0.07
CA ASP A 98 29.16 5.33 -1.16
C ASP A 98 28.97 6.15 -2.47
N GLY A 99 28.74 7.46 -2.36
CA GLY A 99 28.47 8.36 -3.50
C GLY A 99 27.11 8.15 -4.20
N ILE A 100 26.35 7.12 -3.80
CA ILE A 100 25.07 6.75 -4.42
C ILE A 100 24.02 7.84 -4.16
N LYS A 101 23.45 8.38 -5.25
CA LYS A 101 22.39 9.40 -5.22
C LYS A 101 21.03 8.77 -5.55
N VAL A 102 20.06 8.92 -4.63
CA VAL A 102 18.69 8.40 -4.75
C VAL A 102 17.64 9.53 -4.69
N LEU A 103 16.65 9.47 -5.59
CA LEU A 103 15.53 10.41 -5.66
C LEU A 103 14.17 9.71 -5.58
N ALA A 104 13.24 10.32 -4.83
CA ALA A 104 11.84 9.95 -4.81
C ALA A 104 11.03 10.82 -5.79
N VAL A 105 10.28 10.20 -6.69
CA VAL A 105 9.58 10.86 -7.81
C VAL A 105 8.07 10.56 -7.74
N TYR A 106 7.32 11.49 -7.15
CA TYR A 106 5.89 11.32 -6.86
C TYR A 106 5.09 12.61 -7.04
N GLY A 107 3.76 12.47 -7.23
CA GLY A 107 2.84 13.60 -7.36
C GLY A 107 2.63 14.39 -6.06
N GLY A 108 2.03 15.58 -6.16
CA GLY A 108 1.73 16.44 -5.00
C GLY A 108 2.96 17.10 -4.35
N GLN A 109 4.08 17.18 -5.06
CA GLN A 109 5.19 18.07 -4.75
C GLN A 109 5.42 18.98 -5.95
N ASP A 110 6.00 20.15 -5.70
CA ASP A 110 6.30 21.10 -6.76
C ASP A 110 7.26 20.50 -7.82
N VAL A 111 6.99 20.77 -9.09
CA VAL A 111 7.76 20.20 -10.22
C VAL A 111 9.15 20.81 -10.28
N GLU A 112 9.29 22.12 -10.10
CA GLU A 112 10.59 22.82 -10.15
C GLU A 112 11.48 22.39 -8.98
N ALA A 113 10.89 22.18 -7.80
CA ALA A 113 11.58 21.61 -6.63
C ALA A 113 12.01 20.14 -6.80
N GLN A 114 11.37 19.38 -7.72
CA GLN A 114 11.84 18.06 -8.16
C GLN A 114 12.92 18.18 -9.26
N LEU A 115 12.74 19.08 -10.23
CA LEU A 115 13.71 19.36 -11.30
C LEU A 115 15.04 19.89 -10.75
N HIS A 116 15.03 20.74 -9.73
CA HIS A 116 16.25 21.21 -9.06
C HIS A 116 17.05 20.09 -8.38
N LYS A 117 16.40 18.97 -8.01
CA LYS A 117 17.07 17.77 -7.49
C LYS A 117 17.54 16.83 -8.60
N LEU A 118 16.97 16.95 -9.81
CA LEU A 118 17.38 16.23 -11.02
C LEU A 118 18.57 16.88 -11.76
N LYS A 119 19.00 18.10 -11.37
CA LYS A 119 20.20 18.80 -11.91
C LYS A 119 21.54 18.14 -11.52
N GLY A 120 21.54 16.86 -11.14
CA GLY A 120 22.72 16.07 -10.82
C GLY A 120 22.42 14.59 -10.96
N ASP A 121 23.45 13.81 -11.22
CA ASP A 121 23.36 12.41 -11.69
C ASP A 121 22.68 11.48 -10.67
N MET A 122 21.42 11.11 -10.92
CA MET A 122 20.69 10.16 -10.06
C MET A 122 21.01 8.73 -10.46
N HIS A 123 21.38 7.89 -9.49
CA HIS A 123 21.74 6.49 -9.71
C HIS A 123 20.54 5.55 -9.50
N LEU A 124 19.62 5.95 -8.62
CA LEU A 124 18.43 5.17 -8.28
C LEU A 124 17.21 6.09 -8.18
N ILE A 125 16.10 5.66 -8.77
CA ILE A 125 14.79 6.32 -8.68
C ILE A 125 13.78 5.41 -7.97
N VAL A 126 13.03 5.98 -7.02
CA VAL A 126 11.84 5.36 -6.41
C VAL A 126 10.63 6.21 -6.80
N ALA A 127 9.61 5.65 -7.46
CA ALA A 127 8.57 6.47 -8.08
C ALA A 127 7.15 5.90 -8.06
N THR A 128 6.17 6.80 -8.06
CA THR A 128 4.77 6.48 -8.41
C THR A 128 4.60 6.60 -9.93
N PRO A 129 3.97 5.62 -10.62
CA PRO A 129 3.95 5.55 -12.09
C PRO A 129 3.56 6.85 -12.80
N GLY A 130 2.42 7.45 -12.45
CA GLY A 130 1.91 8.66 -13.14
C GLY A 130 2.87 9.85 -13.12
N ARG A 131 3.65 10.05 -12.03
CA ARG A 131 4.64 11.14 -11.98
C ARG A 131 5.94 10.79 -12.70
N LEU A 132 6.40 9.54 -12.67
CA LEU A 132 7.57 9.19 -13.47
C LEU A 132 7.27 9.40 -14.95
N LEU A 133 6.11 8.94 -15.42
CA LEU A 133 5.71 9.12 -16.82
C LEU A 133 5.59 10.60 -17.25
N ASP A 134 5.14 11.49 -16.34
CA ASP A 134 5.19 12.94 -16.52
C ASP A 134 6.63 13.47 -16.70
N HIS A 135 7.60 12.94 -15.95
CA HIS A 135 9.02 13.29 -16.12
C HIS A 135 9.66 12.73 -17.40
N LEU A 136 9.31 11.50 -17.80
CA LEU A 136 9.79 10.88 -19.04
C LEU A 136 9.28 11.64 -20.27
N ARG A 137 7.99 12.00 -20.29
CA ARG A 137 7.36 12.79 -21.37
C ARG A 137 7.90 14.21 -21.50
N ARG A 138 8.62 14.71 -20.50
CA ARG A 138 9.32 16.00 -20.50
C ARG A 138 10.82 15.86 -20.78
N GLU A 139 11.32 14.65 -21.01
CA GLU A 139 12.74 14.33 -21.18
C GLU A 139 13.63 14.72 -19.97
N THR A 140 13.00 14.93 -18.80
CA THR A 140 13.68 15.37 -17.56
C THR A 140 14.30 14.22 -16.76
N ILE A 141 14.02 12.99 -17.17
CA ILE A 141 14.59 11.74 -16.66
C ILE A 141 14.75 10.81 -17.88
N SER A 142 15.94 10.25 -18.07
CA SER A 142 16.16 9.07 -18.93
C SER A 142 16.24 7.82 -18.06
N LEU A 143 15.82 6.68 -18.61
CA LEU A 143 15.95 5.35 -18.00
C LEU A 143 16.82 4.40 -18.83
N ASP A 144 17.55 4.90 -19.83
CA ASP A 144 18.38 4.10 -20.75
C ASP A 144 19.52 3.36 -20.03
N GLY A 145 19.90 3.83 -18.84
CA GLY A 145 20.88 3.19 -17.97
C GLY A 145 20.32 2.08 -17.07
N VAL A 146 19.00 1.86 -17.03
CA VAL A 146 18.35 0.99 -16.02
C VAL A 146 18.70 -0.48 -16.25
N LYS A 147 19.48 -1.02 -15.31
CA LYS A 147 19.90 -2.43 -15.25
C LYS A 147 19.02 -3.25 -14.32
N MET A 148 18.36 -2.62 -13.34
CA MET A 148 17.51 -3.28 -12.35
C MET A 148 16.18 -2.55 -12.21
N LEU A 149 15.08 -3.30 -12.29
CA LEU A 149 13.72 -2.78 -12.14
C LEU A 149 12.94 -3.59 -11.10
N VAL A 150 12.24 -2.88 -10.21
CA VAL A 150 11.33 -3.45 -9.21
C VAL A 150 9.93 -2.90 -9.42
N LEU A 151 8.92 -3.77 -9.43
CA LEU A 151 7.52 -3.42 -9.18
C LEU A 151 7.19 -3.88 -7.76
N ASP A 152 6.91 -2.98 -6.82
CA ASP A 152 6.44 -3.33 -5.46
C ASP A 152 4.97 -2.96 -5.27
N GLU A 153 4.26 -3.81 -4.53
CA GLU A 153 2.79 -3.81 -4.40
C GLU A 153 2.08 -3.72 -5.76
N ALA A 154 2.46 -4.62 -6.69
CA ALA A 154 1.96 -4.65 -8.06
C ALA A 154 0.43 -4.84 -8.15
N ASP A 155 -0.16 -5.62 -7.23
CA ASP A 155 -1.62 -5.75 -7.09
C ASP A 155 -2.31 -4.45 -6.66
N GLN A 156 -1.73 -3.67 -5.74
CA GLN A 156 -2.26 -2.34 -5.41
C GLN A 156 -2.08 -1.35 -6.57
N MET A 157 -1.04 -1.48 -7.41
CA MET A 157 -0.93 -0.71 -8.67
C MET A 157 -2.05 -1.07 -9.67
N LEU A 158 -2.51 -2.31 -9.71
CA LEU A 158 -3.73 -2.69 -10.44
C LEU A 158 -4.98 -2.06 -9.82
N HIS A 159 -5.17 -2.15 -8.50
CA HIS A 159 -6.35 -1.61 -7.82
C HIS A 159 -6.44 -0.07 -7.89
N MET A 160 -5.31 0.62 -8.08
CA MET A 160 -5.24 2.06 -8.35
C MET A 160 -5.28 2.41 -9.86
N GLY A 161 -5.36 1.43 -10.76
CA GLY A 161 -5.49 1.62 -12.21
C GLY A 161 -4.21 1.92 -12.97
N PHE A 162 -3.05 1.97 -12.31
CA PHE A 162 -1.78 2.46 -12.87
C PHE A 162 -1.07 1.53 -13.87
N LEU A 163 -1.67 0.40 -14.26
CA LEU A 163 -0.97 -0.58 -15.10
C LEU A 163 -0.62 -0.02 -16.50
N LYS A 164 -1.41 0.91 -17.03
CA LYS A 164 -1.12 1.55 -18.34
C LYS A 164 0.12 2.42 -18.27
N GLU A 165 0.27 3.17 -17.18
CA GLU A 165 1.45 3.99 -16.88
C GLU A 165 2.68 3.11 -16.61
N VAL A 166 2.52 2.01 -15.86
CA VAL A 166 3.58 1.03 -15.62
C VAL A 166 4.07 0.40 -16.93
N GLU A 167 3.16 -0.07 -17.79
CA GLU A 167 3.50 -0.59 -19.12
C GLU A 167 4.23 0.43 -20.01
N GLU A 168 3.84 1.71 -19.94
CA GLU A 168 4.49 2.78 -20.71
C GLU A 168 5.90 3.07 -20.19
N ILE A 169 6.10 3.14 -18.87
CA ILE A 169 7.43 3.25 -18.27
C ILE A 169 8.30 2.04 -18.66
N LEU A 170 7.74 0.83 -18.66
CA LEU A 170 8.45 -0.38 -19.04
C LEU A 170 8.94 -0.36 -20.49
N ARG A 171 8.15 0.23 -21.42
CA ARG A 171 8.60 0.47 -22.82
C ARG A 171 9.77 1.44 -22.91
N GLN A 172 9.85 2.40 -22.00
CA GLN A 172 10.95 3.38 -21.88
C GLN A 172 12.17 2.85 -21.09
N THR A 173 12.33 1.53 -20.89
CA THR A 173 13.48 0.94 -20.18
C THR A 173 14.17 -0.16 -21.00
N PRO A 174 15.52 -0.31 -20.91
CA PRO A 174 16.29 -1.26 -21.71
C PRO A 174 15.73 -2.69 -21.73
N TYR A 175 15.81 -3.35 -22.89
CA TYR A 175 15.40 -4.76 -23.02
C TYR A 175 16.25 -5.67 -22.11
N LYS A 176 17.56 -5.40 -21.98
CA LYS A 176 18.48 -6.15 -21.11
C LYS A 176 18.61 -5.51 -19.72
N LYS A 177 17.62 -5.80 -18.87
CA LYS A 177 17.58 -5.48 -17.43
C LYS A 177 17.20 -6.73 -16.64
N GLN A 178 17.58 -6.77 -15.35
CA GLN A 178 17.03 -7.68 -14.35
C GLN A 178 15.73 -7.07 -13.81
N ALA A 179 14.66 -7.84 -13.75
CA ALA A 179 13.34 -7.40 -13.29
C ALA A 179 12.85 -8.22 -12.09
N MET A 180 12.15 -7.55 -11.17
CA MET A 180 11.60 -8.15 -9.96
C MET A 180 10.17 -7.64 -9.73
N LEU A 181 9.26 -8.54 -9.37
CA LEU A 181 7.87 -8.23 -9.05
C LEU A 181 7.54 -8.73 -7.65
N PHE A 182 7.12 -7.79 -6.79
CA PHE A 182 6.68 -8.04 -5.42
C PHE A 182 5.19 -7.71 -5.31
N SER A 183 4.40 -8.65 -4.79
CA SER A 183 2.94 -8.54 -4.71
C SER A 183 2.42 -9.39 -3.55
N ALA A 184 1.29 -9.04 -2.94
CA ALA A 184 0.67 -9.91 -1.93
C ALA A 184 -0.19 -10.99 -2.60
N THR A 185 -0.81 -10.64 -3.73
CA THR A 185 -1.70 -11.46 -4.55
C THR A 185 -1.23 -11.50 -6.00
N MET A 186 -1.69 -12.50 -6.76
CA MET A 186 -1.42 -12.64 -8.18
C MET A 186 -2.74 -12.84 -8.95
N PRO A 187 -3.58 -11.80 -9.13
CA PRO A 187 -4.72 -11.87 -10.03
C PRO A 187 -4.26 -12.04 -11.50
N PRO A 188 -5.13 -12.51 -12.43
CA PRO A 188 -4.73 -12.85 -13.80
C PRO A 188 -3.96 -11.73 -14.52
N VAL A 189 -4.39 -10.48 -14.37
CA VAL A 189 -3.75 -9.30 -14.99
C VAL A 189 -2.30 -9.08 -14.50
N ILE A 190 -2.02 -9.38 -13.23
CA ILE A 190 -0.65 -9.30 -12.67
C ILE A 190 0.21 -10.48 -13.13
N ARG A 191 -0.38 -11.67 -13.33
CA ARG A 191 0.33 -12.81 -13.95
C ARG A 191 0.68 -12.52 -15.42
N GLU A 192 -0.23 -11.88 -16.15
CA GLU A 192 0.00 -11.46 -17.53
C GLU A 192 1.10 -10.40 -17.60
N LEU A 193 1.02 -9.34 -16.78
CA LEU A 193 2.08 -8.33 -16.66
C LEU A 193 3.44 -8.99 -16.36
N ALA A 194 3.49 -9.88 -15.36
CA ALA A 194 4.69 -10.64 -15.00
C ALA A 194 5.28 -11.40 -16.20
N GLY A 195 4.44 -12.12 -16.95
CA GLY A 195 4.84 -12.85 -18.16
C GLY A 195 5.32 -11.98 -19.32
N ARG A 196 4.97 -10.69 -19.36
CA ARG A 196 5.49 -9.72 -20.34
C ARG A 196 6.80 -9.05 -19.90
N ILE A 197 7.10 -8.98 -18.60
CA ILE A 197 8.21 -8.17 -18.06
C ILE A 197 9.41 -8.96 -17.52
N LEU A 198 9.24 -10.25 -17.21
CA LEU A 198 10.25 -11.10 -16.57
C LEU A 198 10.71 -12.24 -17.49
N ARG A 199 11.96 -12.68 -17.34
CA ARG A 199 12.54 -13.81 -18.09
C ARG A 199 12.89 -14.97 -17.17
N ASN A 200 12.18 -16.09 -17.31
CA ASN A 200 12.36 -17.30 -16.50
C ASN A 200 12.46 -16.98 -14.98
N PRO A 201 11.50 -16.22 -14.41
CA PRO A 201 11.62 -15.73 -13.05
C PRO A 201 11.58 -16.86 -12.02
N GLN A 202 12.37 -16.71 -10.97
CA GLN A 202 12.25 -17.56 -9.79
C GLN A 202 11.01 -17.17 -8.99
N HIS A 203 10.18 -18.16 -8.67
CA HIS A 203 8.95 -17.98 -7.90
C HIS A 203 9.21 -18.20 -6.41
N ILE A 204 9.31 -17.09 -5.68
CA ILE A 204 9.49 -17.04 -4.23
C ILE A 204 8.11 -16.82 -3.61
N THR A 205 7.67 -17.76 -2.77
CA THR A 205 6.35 -17.71 -2.13
C THR A 205 6.50 -17.93 -0.64
N VAL A 206 7.00 -16.90 0.04
CA VAL A 206 6.98 -16.84 1.49
C VAL A 206 5.53 -16.75 1.93
N LYS A 207 4.96 -17.91 2.26
CA LYS A 207 3.82 -18.00 3.16
C LYS A 207 4.21 -17.20 4.40
N ALA A 208 3.54 -16.07 4.61
CA ALA A 208 3.78 -15.32 5.82
C ALA A 208 3.60 -16.25 7.02
N GLU A 209 4.49 -16.14 8.01
CA GLU A 209 4.03 -16.09 9.39
C GLU A 209 3.03 -14.93 9.45
N ARG A 210 1.80 -15.25 9.05
CA ARG A 210 0.69 -14.33 9.17
C ARG A 210 0.63 -14.06 10.67
N ILE A 211 0.59 -12.78 11.02
CA ILE A 211 -0.38 -12.34 12.02
C ILE A 211 -1.71 -12.74 11.40
N THR A 212 -2.16 -13.97 11.69
CA THR A 212 -3.37 -14.49 11.08
C THR A 212 -4.53 -13.65 11.59
N VAL A 213 -5.65 -13.77 10.89
CA VAL A 213 -6.93 -13.32 11.43
C VAL A 213 -7.21 -13.98 12.80
N LYS A 214 -6.52 -15.07 13.19
CA LYS A 214 -6.63 -15.70 14.53
C LYS A 214 -5.77 -15.03 15.60
N ASP A 215 -4.72 -14.30 15.22
CA ASP A 215 -3.75 -13.69 16.16
C ASP A 215 -4.15 -12.25 16.56
N ILE A 216 -5.00 -11.61 15.75
CA ILE A 216 -5.68 -10.35 16.11
C ILE A 216 -7.01 -10.70 16.77
N ARG A 217 -7.21 -10.27 18.01
CA ARG A 217 -8.52 -10.35 18.67
C ARG A 217 -9.51 -9.49 17.88
N GLN A 218 -10.70 -10.01 17.58
CA GLN A 218 -11.71 -9.31 16.80
C GLN A 218 -13.04 -9.26 17.52
N TRP A 219 -13.53 -8.03 17.73
CA TRP A 219 -14.83 -7.76 18.32
C TRP A 219 -15.79 -7.16 17.29
N VAL A 220 -17.06 -7.53 17.41
CA VAL A 220 -18.18 -7.01 16.64
C VAL A 220 -19.16 -6.40 17.61
N VAL A 221 -19.40 -5.10 17.47
CA VAL A 221 -20.29 -4.35 18.36
C VAL A 221 -21.50 -3.91 17.56
N GLU A 222 -22.66 -4.48 17.89
CA GLU A 222 -23.93 -4.15 17.22
C GLU A 222 -24.50 -2.85 17.80
N THR A 223 -24.64 -1.83 16.95
CA THR A 223 -25.07 -0.48 17.34
C THR A 223 -25.94 0.14 16.23
N THR A 224 -26.17 1.45 16.25
CA THR A 224 -26.87 2.16 15.15
C THR A 224 -25.96 3.22 14.54
N ASP A 225 -26.19 3.63 13.28
CA ASP A 225 -25.33 4.64 12.62
C ASP A 225 -25.29 5.98 13.38
N ARG A 226 -26.37 6.31 14.11
CA ARG A 226 -26.47 7.46 15.01
C ARG A 226 -25.63 7.29 16.28
N ASN A 227 -25.56 6.08 16.82
CA ASN A 227 -24.88 5.79 18.08
C ASN A 227 -23.40 5.40 17.91
N LYS A 228 -22.92 5.13 16.68
CA LYS A 228 -21.53 4.70 16.44
C LYS A 228 -20.47 5.60 17.09
N GLN A 229 -20.69 6.92 17.16
CA GLN A 229 -19.77 7.85 17.84
C GLN A 229 -19.72 7.59 19.35
N THR A 230 -20.87 7.48 20.02
CA THR A 230 -20.95 7.17 21.45
C THR A 230 -20.35 5.80 21.74
N THR A 231 -20.71 4.79 20.95
CA THR A 231 -20.15 3.43 21.07
C THR A 231 -18.63 3.43 20.87
N LEU A 232 -18.09 4.20 19.92
CA LEU A 232 -16.64 4.34 19.75
C LEU A 232 -15.97 4.92 21.00
N VAL A 233 -16.51 5.99 21.58
CA VAL A 233 -15.95 6.64 22.77
C VAL A 233 -15.94 5.69 23.97
N GLN A 234 -17.05 4.97 24.21
CA GLN A 234 -17.15 3.94 25.25
C GLN A 234 -16.08 2.84 25.09
N LEU A 235 -15.82 2.41 23.85
CA LEU A 235 -14.79 1.40 23.56
C LEU A 235 -13.36 1.95 23.67
N LEU A 236 -13.12 3.24 23.37
CA LEU A 236 -11.83 3.89 23.60
C LEU A 236 -11.50 3.98 25.11
N GLU A 237 -12.52 4.21 25.93
CA GLU A 237 -12.44 4.22 27.40
C GLU A 237 -12.26 2.80 27.98
N GLU A 238 -12.96 1.80 27.45
CA GLU A 238 -12.82 0.38 27.84
C GLU A 238 -11.44 -0.19 27.49
N THR A 239 -10.96 0.00 26.25
CA THR A 239 -9.77 -0.72 25.75
C THR A 239 -8.46 0.08 25.80
N GLN A 240 -8.53 1.37 26.17
CA GLN A 240 -7.39 2.27 26.43
C GLN A 240 -6.22 2.12 25.43
N PRO A 241 -6.45 2.39 24.12
CA PRO A 241 -5.45 2.15 23.08
C PRO A 241 -4.22 3.05 23.23
N TYR A 242 -3.02 2.47 23.11
CA TYR A 242 -1.77 3.26 23.05
C TYR A 242 -1.67 4.05 21.74
N LEU A 243 -1.89 3.37 20.61
CA LEU A 243 -2.13 3.96 19.30
C LEU A 243 -3.27 3.22 18.59
N SER A 244 -4.09 3.98 17.87
CA SER A 244 -5.32 3.52 17.22
C SER A 244 -5.51 4.11 15.83
N ILE A 245 -5.98 3.31 14.88
CA ILE A 245 -6.46 3.80 13.57
C ILE A 245 -7.96 3.53 13.44
N ILE A 246 -8.73 4.58 13.14
CA ILE A 246 -10.19 4.56 13.05
C ILE A 246 -10.59 4.75 11.58
N PHE A 247 -11.16 3.72 10.96
CA PHE A 247 -11.48 3.68 9.53
C PHE A 247 -12.93 4.11 9.25
N CYS A 248 -13.08 5.22 8.54
CA CYS A 248 -14.35 5.75 8.03
C CYS A 248 -14.46 5.54 6.52
N ARG A 249 -15.67 5.25 6.01
CA ARG A 249 -15.93 4.96 4.58
C ARG A 249 -15.81 6.20 3.69
N THR A 250 -15.97 7.40 4.24
CA THR A 250 -15.89 8.66 3.48
C THR A 250 -15.08 9.73 4.21
N LYS A 251 -14.43 10.61 3.43
CA LYS A 251 -13.70 11.78 3.94
C LYS A 251 -14.56 12.66 4.86
N ARG A 252 -15.85 12.85 4.55
CA ARG A 252 -16.75 13.66 5.40
C ARG A 252 -17.00 12.99 6.75
N ARG A 253 -17.17 11.66 6.80
CA ARG A 253 -17.31 10.92 8.08
C ARG A 253 -16.01 10.93 8.87
N ALA A 254 -14.85 10.82 8.22
CA ALA A 254 -13.55 10.97 8.89
C ALA A 254 -13.41 12.36 9.54
N ASN A 255 -13.72 13.43 8.80
CA ASN A 255 -13.63 14.80 9.28
C ASN A 255 -14.61 15.10 10.42
N THR A 256 -15.90 14.79 10.27
CA THR A 256 -16.90 15.01 11.33
C THR A 256 -16.55 14.22 12.60
N LEU A 257 -16.04 12.99 12.48
CA LEU A 257 -15.64 12.19 13.64
C LEU A 257 -14.36 12.75 14.29
N ASN A 258 -13.37 13.19 13.51
CA ASN A 258 -12.15 13.78 14.06
C ASN A 258 -12.42 15.09 14.82
N VAL A 259 -13.29 15.96 14.29
CA VAL A 259 -13.68 17.20 15.01
C VAL A 259 -14.33 16.86 16.34
N ALA A 260 -15.29 15.94 16.37
CA ALA A 260 -15.96 15.56 17.61
C ALA A 260 -15.01 14.89 18.63
N LEU A 261 -14.02 14.10 18.18
CA LEU A 261 -12.99 13.54 19.07
C LEU A 261 -12.08 14.64 19.64
N GLN A 262 -11.70 15.64 18.85
CA GLN A 262 -10.93 16.80 19.32
C GLN A 262 -11.72 17.67 20.32
N GLU A 263 -13.03 17.87 20.09
CA GLU A 263 -13.94 18.55 21.02
C GLU A 263 -14.07 17.80 22.36
N MET A 264 -13.99 16.47 22.32
CA MET A 264 -13.93 15.59 23.50
C MET A 264 -12.53 15.49 24.13
N GLY A 265 -11.54 16.24 23.63
CA GLY A 265 -10.18 16.30 24.17
C GLY A 265 -9.24 15.18 23.75
N TYR A 266 -9.66 14.26 22.86
CA TYR A 266 -8.78 13.21 22.35
C TYR A 266 -7.68 13.76 21.45
N ALA A 267 -6.47 13.20 21.56
CA ALA A 267 -5.34 13.53 20.71
C ALA A 267 -5.47 12.91 19.31
N SER A 268 -6.43 13.38 18.51
CA SER A 268 -6.72 12.88 17.16
C SER A 268 -6.33 13.85 16.04
N ASP A 269 -6.10 13.30 14.85
CA ASP A 269 -6.05 14.06 13.59
C ASP A 269 -6.53 13.16 12.43
N GLU A 270 -6.90 13.77 11.31
CA GLU A 270 -7.50 13.06 10.18
C GLU A 270 -6.49 12.71 9.06
N LEU A 271 -6.79 11.68 8.27
CA LEU A 271 -6.01 11.29 7.08
C LEU A 271 -6.91 10.82 5.93
N HIS A 272 -7.17 11.70 4.96
CA HIS A 272 -8.04 11.41 3.81
C HIS A 272 -7.61 12.11 2.52
N GLY A 273 -8.29 11.80 1.41
CA GLY A 273 -8.04 12.30 0.06
C GLY A 273 -7.70 13.80 -0.01
N ASP A 274 -8.61 14.65 0.47
CA ASP A 274 -8.57 16.12 0.27
C ASP A 274 -7.50 16.87 1.08
N LEU A 275 -6.75 16.19 1.97
CA LEU A 275 -5.73 16.87 2.76
C LEU A 275 -4.57 17.35 1.88
N SER A 276 -4.13 18.59 2.11
CA SER A 276 -2.88 19.07 1.55
C SER A 276 -1.72 18.19 1.99
N GLN A 277 -0.74 18.01 1.10
CA GLN A 277 0.31 17.04 1.32
C GLN A 277 1.21 17.37 2.53
N ALA A 278 1.46 18.65 2.78
CA ALA A 278 2.19 19.10 3.96
C ALA A 278 1.44 18.73 5.26
N LYS A 279 0.10 18.87 5.27
CA LYS A 279 -0.75 18.42 6.39
C LYS A 279 -0.70 16.90 6.55
N ARG A 280 -0.76 16.11 5.46
CA ARG A 280 -0.58 14.64 5.55
C ARG A 280 0.75 14.25 6.17
N GLU A 281 1.85 14.86 5.72
CA GLU A 281 3.20 14.58 6.23
C GLU A 281 3.35 15.00 7.70
N GLN A 282 2.75 16.13 8.09
CA GLN A 282 2.68 16.60 9.48
C GLN A 282 1.87 15.64 10.36
N VAL A 283 0.68 15.20 9.92
CA VAL A 283 -0.16 14.21 10.63
C VAL A 283 0.61 12.91 10.81
N MET A 284 1.17 12.36 9.73
CA MET A 284 1.90 11.11 9.79
C MET A 284 3.20 11.19 10.59
N LYS A 285 3.85 12.36 10.63
CA LYS A 285 4.95 12.59 11.58
C LYS A 285 4.43 12.59 13.02
N ARG A 286 3.37 13.35 13.34
CA ARG A 286 2.81 13.42 14.70
C ARG A 286 2.34 12.05 15.22
N PHE A 287 1.71 11.23 14.38
CA PHE A 287 1.25 9.89 14.75
C PHE A 287 2.42 8.93 15.02
N ARG A 288 3.46 8.91 14.16
CA ARG A 288 4.69 8.14 14.43
C ARG A 288 5.52 8.67 15.61
N ASP A 289 5.49 9.97 15.85
CA ASP A 289 6.07 10.61 17.04
C ASP A 289 5.26 10.32 18.33
N ALA A 290 4.17 9.53 18.28
CA ALA A 290 3.20 9.30 19.36
C ALA A 290 2.55 10.58 19.95
N LYS A 291 2.51 11.68 19.18
CA LYS A 291 1.87 12.97 19.50
C LYS A 291 0.41 13.05 19.04
N LEU A 292 -0.11 11.94 18.57
CA LEU A 292 -1.51 11.67 18.25
C LEU A 292 -1.76 10.21 18.66
N GLN A 293 -2.80 9.98 19.46
CA GLN A 293 -3.23 8.66 19.91
C GLN A 293 -4.13 8.00 18.87
N LEU A 294 -4.98 8.80 18.20
CA LEU A 294 -6.00 8.34 17.27
C LEU A 294 -5.77 8.93 15.87
N LEU A 295 -5.79 8.09 14.84
CA LEU A 295 -5.73 8.50 13.44
C LEU A 295 -7.06 8.16 12.73
N VAL A 296 -7.85 9.18 12.37
CA VAL A 296 -9.14 8.96 11.69
C VAL A 296 -8.94 8.99 10.18
N ALA A 297 -9.04 7.84 9.52
CA ALA A 297 -8.59 7.66 8.14
C ALA A 297 -9.63 7.06 7.20
N THR A 298 -9.39 7.18 5.88
CA THR A 298 -10.10 6.41 4.84
C THR A 298 -9.15 5.41 4.16
N ASP A 299 -9.68 4.29 3.65
CA ASP A 299 -8.90 3.20 3.04
C ASP A 299 -7.89 3.64 1.98
N VAL A 300 -8.23 4.66 1.17
CA VAL A 300 -7.37 5.17 0.10
C VAL A 300 -6.15 5.92 0.66
N ALA A 301 -6.31 6.63 1.78
CA ALA A 301 -5.22 7.36 2.44
C ALA A 301 -4.48 6.53 3.49
N ALA A 302 -5.05 5.40 3.91
CA ALA A 302 -4.48 4.46 4.86
C ALA A 302 -3.69 3.28 4.23
N ARG A 303 -3.81 3.08 2.90
CA ARG A 303 -2.94 2.15 2.15
C ARG A 303 -1.48 2.61 2.24
N GLY A 304 -0.57 1.66 2.44
CA GLY A 304 0.85 1.95 2.66
C GLY A 304 1.18 2.58 4.02
N LEU A 305 0.25 2.68 4.97
CA LEU A 305 0.58 3.10 6.34
C LEU A 305 1.39 2.01 7.05
N ASP A 306 2.68 2.29 7.20
CA ASP A 306 3.59 1.56 8.09
C ASP A 306 3.87 2.41 9.34
N VAL A 307 3.35 1.94 10.47
CA VAL A 307 3.44 2.57 11.80
C VAL A 307 3.50 1.44 12.82
N GLU A 308 4.60 1.40 13.58
CA GLU A 308 4.80 0.46 14.67
C GLU A 308 4.00 0.90 15.91
N GLY A 309 3.70 -0.03 16.82
CA GLY A 309 2.98 0.27 18.07
C GLY A 309 1.46 0.51 17.94
N VAL A 310 0.86 0.36 16.74
CA VAL A 310 -0.61 0.43 16.57
C VAL A 310 -1.28 -0.76 17.26
N THR A 311 -1.72 -0.55 18.50
CA THR A 311 -2.39 -1.57 19.34
C THR A 311 -3.82 -1.90 18.91
N HIS A 312 -4.52 -0.94 18.28
CA HIS A 312 -5.94 -1.05 18.00
C HIS A 312 -6.33 -0.58 16.59
N VAL A 313 -7.34 -1.22 16.01
CA VAL A 313 -7.98 -0.82 14.75
C VAL A 313 -9.49 -0.79 14.93
N PHE A 314 -10.12 0.34 14.63
CA PHE A 314 -11.58 0.50 14.70
C PHE A 314 -12.17 0.62 13.30
N ASN A 315 -12.95 -0.37 12.87
CA ASN A 315 -13.80 -0.25 11.70
C ASN A 315 -15.08 0.51 12.10
N TYR A 316 -15.02 1.85 12.07
CA TYR A 316 -16.16 2.72 12.35
C TYR A 316 -17.25 2.54 11.29
N ASP A 317 -16.84 2.48 10.02
CA ASP A 317 -17.66 1.97 8.94
C ASP A 317 -17.11 0.61 8.48
N VAL A 318 -17.99 -0.36 8.22
CA VAL A 318 -17.60 -1.68 7.69
C VAL A 318 -16.87 -1.48 6.34
N PRO A 319 -15.79 -2.24 6.03
CA PRO A 319 -15.18 -2.21 4.70
C PRO A 319 -16.10 -2.86 3.66
N LEU A 320 -15.87 -2.58 2.37
CA LEU A 320 -16.74 -3.06 1.29
C LEU A 320 -16.49 -4.54 0.91
N ASP A 321 -15.38 -5.10 1.37
CA ASP A 321 -14.87 -6.40 0.93
C ASP A 321 -13.86 -7.01 1.92
N VAL A 322 -13.56 -8.30 1.73
CA VAL A 322 -12.67 -9.13 2.57
C VAL A 322 -11.21 -8.66 2.51
N GLU A 323 -10.72 -8.22 1.34
CA GLU A 323 -9.33 -7.78 1.17
C GLU A 323 -9.10 -6.46 1.91
N SER A 324 -10.02 -5.51 1.77
CA SER A 324 -10.05 -4.26 2.53
C SER A 324 -10.13 -4.54 4.04
N TYR A 325 -10.96 -5.48 4.51
CA TYR A 325 -10.99 -5.87 5.92
C TYR A 325 -9.62 -6.34 6.43
N ILE A 326 -8.98 -7.29 5.73
CA ILE A 326 -7.65 -7.82 6.06
C ILE A 326 -6.60 -6.69 6.07
N HIS A 327 -6.63 -5.79 5.08
CA HIS A 327 -5.68 -4.67 4.97
C HIS A 327 -5.82 -3.62 6.07
N ARG A 328 -7.02 -3.46 6.66
CA ARG A 328 -7.25 -2.62 7.84
C ARG A 328 -6.76 -3.27 9.12
N ILE A 329 -7.19 -4.50 9.42
CA ILE A 329 -6.79 -5.16 10.68
C ILE A 329 -5.29 -5.45 10.71
N GLY A 330 -4.67 -5.72 9.55
CA GLY A 330 -3.21 -5.84 9.39
C GLY A 330 -2.41 -4.54 9.62
N ARG A 331 -3.03 -3.45 10.10
CA ARG A 331 -2.30 -2.32 10.71
C ARG A 331 -1.93 -2.58 12.18
N THR A 332 -2.63 -3.47 12.89
CA THR A 332 -2.29 -3.90 14.25
C THR A 332 -1.66 -5.31 14.27
N GLY A 333 -1.25 -5.78 15.45
CA GLY A 333 -0.61 -7.07 15.68
C GLY A 333 0.85 -7.20 15.18
N ARG A 334 1.46 -6.10 14.72
CA ARG A 334 2.79 -6.11 14.07
C ARG A 334 3.91 -6.50 15.05
N ALA A 335 4.96 -7.11 14.51
CA ALA A 335 6.16 -7.54 15.24
C ALA A 335 5.96 -8.50 16.44
N GLY A 336 4.82 -9.19 16.51
CA GLY A 336 4.50 -10.13 17.59
C GLY A 336 3.65 -9.54 18.73
N GLU A 337 3.28 -8.26 18.65
CA GLU A 337 2.39 -7.61 19.61
C GLU A 337 0.94 -8.08 19.49
N LYS A 338 0.17 -7.99 20.58
CA LYS A 338 -1.24 -8.40 20.61
C LYS A 338 -2.17 -7.28 20.11
N GLY A 339 -2.65 -7.40 18.87
CA GLY A 339 -3.62 -6.47 18.30
C GLY A 339 -5.08 -6.73 18.71
N LEU A 340 -5.89 -5.68 18.72
CA LEU A 340 -7.35 -5.74 18.83
C LEU A 340 -8.01 -4.94 17.71
N ALA A 341 -8.85 -5.61 16.91
CA ALA A 341 -9.67 -5.01 15.87
C ALA A 341 -11.16 -5.00 16.30
N ILE A 342 -11.80 -3.84 16.25
CA ILE A 342 -13.21 -3.68 16.69
C ILE A 342 -14.03 -3.15 15.53
N THR A 343 -15.17 -3.79 15.22
CA THR A 343 -16.02 -3.45 14.08
C THR A 343 -17.41 -3.04 14.54
N LEU A 344 -17.79 -1.78 14.25
CA LEU A 344 -19.09 -1.22 14.59
C LEU A 344 -20.08 -1.52 13.47
N ILE A 345 -21.04 -2.43 13.71
CA ILE A 345 -22.04 -2.80 12.70
C ILE A 345 -23.40 -2.17 13.03
N ALA A 346 -24.00 -1.50 12.06
CA ALA A 346 -25.41 -1.10 12.09
C ALA A 346 -26.28 -2.17 11.41
N PRO A 347 -27.62 -2.21 11.60
CA PRO A 347 -28.48 -3.21 10.99
C PRO A 347 -28.39 -3.29 9.46
N LYS A 348 -28.10 -2.17 8.79
CA LYS A 348 -27.86 -2.08 7.34
C LYS A 348 -26.56 -2.78 6.90
N ASP A 349 -25.56 -2.83 7.78
CA ASP A 349 -24.20 -3.33 7.49
C ASP A 349 -24.13 -4.86 7.60
N ARG A 350 -25.14 -5.51 8.20
CA ARG A 350 -25.13 -6.95 8.57
C ARG A 350 -24.85 -7.91 7.40
N ARG A 351 -25.29 -7.60 6.17
CA ARG A 351 -25.02 -8.44 4.99
C ARG A 351 -23.56 -8.33 4.55
N GLU A 352 -23.11 -7.11 4.31
CA GLU A 352 -21.72 -6.75 3.94
C GLU A 352 -20.72 -7.32 4.95
N PHE A 353 -21.07 -7.28 6.24
CA PHE A 353 -20.28 -7.90 7.30
C PHE A 353 -20.32 -9.44 7.32
N GLY A 354 -21.47 -10.07 7.03
CA GLY A 354 -21.57 -11.52 6.90
C GLY A 354 -20.77 -12.07 5.72
N ASP A 355 -20.72 -11.34 4.60
CA ASP A 355 -19.86 -11.67 3.46
C ASP A 355 -18.36 -11.61 3.87
N ILE A 356 -17.99 -10.74 4.81
CA ILE A 356 -16.63 -10.69 5.41
C ILE A 356 -16.37 -11.89 6.33
N GLU A 357 -17.23 -12.19 7.31
CA GLU A 357 -17.07 -13.35 8.23
C GLU A 357 -16.91 -14.67 7.46
N ASN A 358 -17.71 -14.86 6.42
CA ASN A 358 -17.61 -16.01 5.51
C ASN A 358 -16.27 -16.03 4.75
N GLY A 359 -15.83 -14.88 4.23
CA GLY A 359 -14.58 -14.75 3.47
C GLY A 359 -13.30 -14.98 4.28
N ILE A 360 -13.29 -14.61 5.57
CA ILE A 360 -12.18 -14.92 6.50
C ILE A 360 -12.28 -16.32 7.13
N GLN A 361 -13.40 -17.01 6.94
CA GLN A 361 -13.71 -18.32 7.55
C GLN A 361 -13.62 -18.32 9.09
N MET A 362 -14.19 -17.28 9.72
CA MET A 362 -14.14 -17.07 11.17
C MET A 362 -15.37 -16.30 11.65
N ALA A 363 -16.03 -16.84 12.67
CA ALA A 363 -16.99 -16.08 13.48
C ALA A 363 -16.21 -15.18 14.47
N MET A 364 -16.56 -13.90 14.55
CA MET A 364 -15.94 -12.95 15.48
C MET A 364 -16.71 -12.87 16.81
N GLU A 365 -16.06 -12.40 17.87
CA GLU A 365 -16.69 -12.23 19.19
C GLU A 365 -17.71 -11.09 19.15
N ARG A 366 -18.99 -11.37 19.46
CA ARG A 366 -20.06 -10.35 19.48
C ARG A 366 -20.25 -9.78 20.88
N ARG A 367 -20.25 -8.45 20.98
CA ARG A 367 -20.47 -7.69 22.22
C ARG A 367 -21.61 -6.70 22.07
N SER A 368 -22.26 -6.38 23.19
CA SER A 368 -23.15 -5.22 23.26
C SER A 368 -22.33 -3.92 23.22
N PRO A 369 -22.98 -2.75 22.98
CA PRO A 369 -22.35 -1.44 23.17
C PRO A 369 -21.87 -1.17 24.61
N GLU A 370 -22.20 -2.04 25.57
CA GLU A 370 -21.88 -1.95 27.00
C GLU A 370 -20.74 -2.91 27.38
N GLY A 371 -19.98 -3.41 26.39
CA GLY A 371 -18.81 -4.28 26.57
C GLY A 371 -19.13 -5.75 26.89
N ALA A 372 -20.34 -6.05 27.33
CA ALA A 372 -20.76 -7.40 27.69
C ALA A 372 -20.76 -8.36 26.48
N PRO A 373 -20.24 -9.59 26.62
CA PRO A 373 -20.42 -10.65 25.62
C PRO A 373 -21.90 -10.92 25.38
N LEU A 374 -22.30 -11.02 24.11
CA LEU A 374 -23.65 -11.49 23.77
C LEU A 374 -23.61 -13.02 23.72
N ASP A 375 -24.20 -13.66 24.73
CA ASP A 375 -24.30 -15.12 24.79
C ASP A 375 -24.88 -15.71 23.50
N GLY A 376 -24.34 -16.86 23.08
CA GLY A 376 -24.52 -17.47 21.75
C GLY A 376 -25.90 -18.07 21.47
N GLY A 377 -26.98 -17.32 21.75
CA GLY A 377 -28.35 -17.70 21.44
C GLY A 377 -28.60 -17.78 19.94
N SER A 378 -28.79 -19.00 19.42
CA SER A 378 -29.15 -19.24 18.03
C SER A 378 -30.57 -18.72 17.75
N LEU A 379 -30.66 -17.51 17.18
CA LEU A 379 -31.92 -16.85 16.84
C LEU A 379 -32.68 -17.60 15.73
N GLN A 380 -33.49 -18.59 16.13
CA GLN A 380 -34.55 -19.10 15.26
C GLN A 380 -35.57 -17.99 14.98
N GLY A 381 -35.95 -17.84 13.71
CA GLY A 381 -36.78 -16.73 13.26
C GLY A 381 -38.18 -16.68 13.89
N PRO A 382 -38.80 -15.50 13.97
CA PRO A 382 -40.10 -15.33 14.63
C PRO A 382 -41.20 -16.12 13.91
N ARG A 383 -41.82 -17.07 14.62
CA ARG A 383 -43.07 -17.70 14.17
C ARG A 383 -44.22 -16.69 14.30
N SER A 384 -45.04 -16.60 13.25
CA SER A 384 -46.16 -15.66 13.17
C SER A 384 -47.24 -15.93 14.22
N SER A 385 -47.66 -14.89 14.92
CA SER A 385 -48.86 -14.90 15.76
C SER A 385 -50.14 -14.82 14.92
N GLY A 386 -51.18 -15.57 15.31
CA GLY A 386 -52.51 -15.47 14.69
C GLY A 386 -53.47 -16.57 15.15
N GLY A 387 -54.69 -16.18 15.56
CA GLY A 387 -55.81 -17.10 15.80
C GLY A 387 -56.27 -17.26 17.26
N TYR A 388 -57.38 -16.60 17.62
CA TYR A 388 -58.16 -16.83 18.85
C TYR A 388 -58.84 -18.23 18.81
N GLY A 389 -59.17 -18.85 19.96
CA GLY A 389 -59.74 -20.22 19.94
C GLY A 389 -60.64 -20.79 21.07
N ARG A 390 -60.69 -20.22 22.30
CA ARG A 390 -61.44 -20.73 23.48
C ARG A 390 -61.04 -22.15 24.02
N PRO A 391 -61.36 -22.48 25.30
CA PRO A 391 -61.13 -23.80 25.90
C PRO A 391 -62.40 -24.68 25.97
N GLY A 392 -62.26 -26.02 26.08
CA GLY A 392 -63.38 -26.90 26.43
C GLY A 392 -63.12 -28.41 26.42
N SER A 393 -63.56 -29.08 27.49
CA SER A 393 -63.82 -30.54 27.68
C SER A 393 -62.69 -31.57 27.49
N GLU A 394 -62.57 -32.47 28.48
CA GLU A 394 -61.86 -33.73 28.43
C GLU A 394 -62.68 -34.83 27.71
N HIS A 395 -62.01 -35.81 27.08
CA HIS A 395 -62.46 -37.20 27.15
C HIS A 395 -61.31 -38.21 26.93
N ARG A 396 -61.46 -39.42 27.48
CA ARG A 396 -60.47 -40.52 27.46
C ARG A 396 -60.89 -41.67 26.51
N PRO A 397 -60.04 -42.68 26.22
CA PRO A 397 -59.97 -43.29 24.88
C PRO A 397 -60.59 -44.68 24.72
N ARG A 398 -60.76 -45.07 23.44
CA ARG A 398 -60.84 -46.43 22.85
C ARG A 398 -60.56 -46.29 21.33
N GLY A 399 -60.20 -47.32 20.57
CA GLY A 399 -59.98 -48.75 20.86
C GLY A 399 -59.42 -49.45 19.61
N GLU A 400 -59.07 -50.74 19.69
CA GLU A 400 -58.26 -51.43 18.68
C GLU A 400 -59.02 -52.07 17.49
N GLY A 401 -58.31 -52.20 16.37
CA GLY A 401 -58.46 -53.31 15.41
C GLY A 401 -59.29 -53.07 14.14
N ALA A 402 -59.25 -53.93 13.11
CA ALA A 402 -58.23 -54.92 12.72
C ALA A 402 -58.64 -55.62 11.39
N ARG A 403 -57.75 -55.64 10.37
CA ARG A 403 -57.79 -56.57 9.19
C ARG A 403 -59.04 -56.38 8.26
N THR A 404 -59.17 -56.89 7.02
CA THR A 404 -58.34 -57.78 6.17
C THR A 404 -58.63 -57.60 4.65
N SER A 405 -57.66 -57.94 3.79
CA SER A 405 -57.77 -58.60 2.46
C SER A 405 -58.60 -58.06 1.26
N SER A 406 -57.91 -58.04 0.10
CA SER A 406 -58.38 -58.48 -1.26
C SER A 406 -59.34 -57.60 -2.10
N ALA A 407 -59.36 -57.65 -3.45
CA ALA A 407 -58.37 -58.03 -4.48
C ALA A 407 -58.89 -57.72 -5.93
N ARG A 408 -57.99 -57.81 -6.94
CA ARG A 408 -58.21 -57.74 -8.42
C ARG A 408 -58.54 -56.32 -8.96
N GLY A 409 -58.05 -55.84 -10.12
CA GLY A 409 -57.09 -56.31 -11.15
C GLY A 409 -56.97 -55.23 -12.26
N GLY A 410 -56.16 -55.29 -13.33
CA GLY A 410 -55.06 -56.19 -13.75
C GLY A 410 -54.78 -56.10 -15.28
N SER A 411 -53.49 -56.20 -15.72
CA SER A 411 -52.97 -56.17 -17.14
C SER A 411 -53.03 -54.82 -17.90
N ARG A 412 -52.16 -54.42 -18.87
CA ARG A 412 -50.87 -54.86 -19.56
C ARG A 412 -50.29 -53.60 -20.30
N GLY A 413 -49.13 -53.50 -20.97
CA GLY A 413 -47.93 -54.36 -21.22
C GLY A 413 -46.63 -53.59 -20.84
N GLY A 414 -45.47 -53.57 -21.54
CA GLY A 414 -44.95 -54.22 -22.77
C GLY A 414 -45.04 -53.34 -24.05
N SER A 415 -44.00 -52.99 -24.84
CA SER A 415 -42.51 -53.23 -24.88
C SER A 415 -41.86 -52.04 -25.65
N ALA A 416 -40.62 -51.55 -25.48
CA ALA A 416 -39.23 -52.09 -25.46
C ALA A 416 -38.53 -52.25 -26.85
N GLY A 417 -37.38 -51.58 -27.04
CA GLY A 417 -36.46 -51.63 -28.21
C GLY A 417 -36.68 -50.56 -29.31
N GLY A 418 -35.69 -50.07 -30.07
CA GLY A 418 -34.22 -50.13 -29.91
C GLY A 418 -33.36 -49.84 -31.18
N GLY A 419 -32.55 -48.76 -31.19
CA GLY A 419 -31.30 -48.60 -31.96
C GLY A 419 -31.32 -48.13 -33.44
N GLY A 420 -30.27 -47.38 -33.87
CA GLY A 420 -29.67 -47.55 -35.22
C GLY A 420 -29.47 -46.34 -36.20
N SER A 421 -28.21 -45.90 -36.36
CA SER A 421 -27.53 -45.51 -37.63
C SER A 421 -27.86 -44.25 -38.50
N SER A 422 -26.96 -43.26 -38.41
CA SER A 422 -26.18 -42.60 -39.50
C SER A 422 -26.74 -42.22 -40.91
N GLY A 423 -26.52 -40.95 -41.32
CA GLY A 423 -25.47 -40.64 -42.31
C GLY A 423 -25.78 -39.91 -43.65
N ARG A 424 -24.85 -39.02 -44.07
CA ARG A 424 -24.63 -38.44 -45.45
C ARG A 424 -25.68 -37.45 -46.04
N GLN A 425 -25.40 -36.68 -47.12
CA GLN A 425 -24.24 -35.81 -47.52
C GLN A 425 -24.52 -35.08 -48.87
N GLY A 426 -24.01 -33.85 -49.08
CA GLY A 426 -23.87 -33.18 -50.41
C GLY A 426 -24.47 -31.76 -50.47
N ARG A 427 -23.80 -30.68 -50.96
CA ARG A 427 -23.25 -30.34 -52.32
C ARG A 427 -24.34 -30.05 -53.36
N ARG A 428 -24.33 -28.99 -54.19
CA ARG A 428 -23.38 -27.89 -54.60
C ARG A 428 -24.22 -26.58 -54.84
N GLY A 429 -23.74 -25.40 -55.27
CA GLY A 429 -22.45 -24.96 -55.86
C GLY A 429 -22.30 -23.42 -55.82
N ALA A 430 -21.52 -22.80 -56.72
CA ALA A 430 -21.12 -21.38 -56.63
C ALA A 430 -20.85 -20.69 -58.00
N SER A 431 -21.07 -19.37 -58.05
CA SER A 431 -20.58 -18.36 -59.03
C SER A 431 -21.22 -16.98 -58.72
N GLU A 432 -20.77 -15.80 -59.16
CA GLU A 432 -19.43 -15.21 -59.33
C GLU A 432 -19.61 -13.68 -59.60
N ALA A 433 -18.53 -12.88 -59.49
CA ALA A 433 -18.27 -11.61 -60.21
C ALA A 433 -19.11 -10.30 -60.03
N GLN A 434 -18.35 -9.20 -59.80
CA GLN A 434 -18.36 -7.90 -60.52
C GLN A 434 -19.04 -6.60 -59.96
N ALA A 435 -18.17 -5.76 -59.36
CA ALA A 435 -18.00 -4.29 -59.44
C ALA A 435 -19.14 -3.28 -59.81
N GLY A 436 -19.14 -2.08 -59.18
CA GLY A 436 -19.73 -0.88 -59.82
C GLY A 436 -19.95 0.43 -59.01
N ARG A 437 -18.93 1.29 -58.90
CA ARG A 437 -18.95 2.79 -58.82
C ARG A 437 -20.15 3.59 -58.20
N GLY A 438 -19.84 4.40 -57.16
CA GLY A 438 -20.35 5.78 -56.97
C GLY A 438 -21.79 5.98 -56.44
N SER A 439 -22.25 7.21 -56.12
CA SER A 439 -21.53 8.47 -55.77
C SER A 439 -22.46 9.56 -55.18
N ARG A 440 -21.96 10.32 -54.18
CA ARG A 440 -22.37 11.69 -53.74
C ARG A 440 -23.82 11.97 -53.24
N SER A 441 -23.88 12.92 -52.29
CA SER A 441 -25.05 13.73 -51.84
C SER A 441 -26.27 12.99 -51.24
N GLY A 442 -27.02 13.58 -50.29
CA GLY A 442 -26.75 14.79 -49.48
C GLY A 442 -28.02 15.51 -48.99
N GLY A 443 -27.95 16.10 -47.79
CA GLY A 443 -28.84 17.19 -47.37
C GLY A 443 -30.08 16.84 -46.50
N GLY A 444 -29.99 17.20 -45.21
CA GLY A 444 -31.04 17.93 -44.48
C GLY A 444 -32.27 17.20 -43.89
N ALA A 445 -32.52 17.42 -42.59
CA ALA A 445 -33.72 18.11 -42.11
C ALA A 445 -33.65 18.42 -40.59
N LYS A 446 -34.23 19.58 -40.20
CA LYS A 446 -34.98 19.95 -38.97
C LYS A 446 -34.72 19.18 -37.65
N GLY A 447 -34.59 19.79 -36.47
CA GLY A 447 -34.70 21.21 -36.10
C GLY A 447 -36.09 21.63 -35.62
N GLU A 448 -36.28 21.70 -34.30
CA GLU A 448 -37.41 22.36 -33.62
C GLU A 448 -36.91 23.31 -32.50
N ARG A 449 -37.82 24.12 -31.95
CA ARG A 449 -37.57 25.43 -31.33
C ARG A 449 -38.67 25.74 -30.32
N PHE A 450 -38.36 26.26 -29.12
CA PHE A 450 -39.18 27.25 -28.38
C PHE A 450 -38.42 27.80 -27.15
N GLU A 451 -38.99 28.79 -26.44
CA GLU A 451 -38.42 30.15 -26.44
C GLU A 451 -38.58 30.92 -25.11
N ARG A 452 -37.54 31.70 -24.73
CA ARG A 452 -37.48 32.93 -23.88
C ARG A 452 -38.35 33.13 -22.62
N GLY A 453 -37.68 33.61 -21.55
CA GLY A 453 -38.21 34.46 -20.46
C GLY A 453 -37.64 34.09 -19.09
N GLY A 454 -37.23 34.98 -18.18
CA GLY A 454 -37.06 36.45 -18.18
C GLY A 454 -36.15 36.90 -17.01
N GLY A 455 -35.85 38.20 -16.87
CA GLY A 455 -35.06 38.78 -15.75
C GLY A 455 -35.91 39.13 -14.50
N PRO A 456 -35.42 39.92 -13.52
CA PRO A 456 -34.25 40.83 -13.55
C PRO A 456 -33.25 40.63 -12.38
N GLY A 457 -32.25 41.52 -12.24
CA GLY A 457 -31.17 41.39 -11.24
C GLY A 457 -31.00 42.57 -10.27
N TYR A 458 -30.00 42.45 -9.37
CA TYR A 458 -29.30 43.48 -8.56
C TYR A 458 -27.96 42.81 -8.16
N GLY A 459 -26.76 43.39 -8.32
CA GLY A 459 -26.17 44.52 -7.55
C GLY A 459 -25.20 43.96 -6.47
N ALA A 460 -23.93 44.38 -6.32
CA ALA A 460 -23.12 45.39 -7.02
C ALA A 460 -21.59 45.18 -6.79
N ALA A 461 -20.75 45.87 -7.58
CA ALA A 461 -19.48 46.59 -7.24
C ALA A 461 -18.39 45.97 -6.32
N LYS A 462 -17.08 46.27 -6.43
CA LYS A 462 -16.23 47.02 -7.40
C LYS A 462 -14.74 46.77 -7.05
N ALA A 463 -13.86 46.64 -8.04
CA ALA A 463 -12.43 46.97 -7.94
C ALA A 463 -11.87 47.33 -9.34
N LYS A 464 -10.86 48.20 -9.42
CA LYS A 464 -10.24 48.63 -10.71
C LYS A 464 -8.79 48.15 -10.81
N ALA A 465 -8.36 47.85 -12.03
CA ALA A 465 -6.97 47.92 -12.46
C ALA A 465 -6.86 48.92 -13.63
N PRO A 466 -5.76 49.70 -13.75
CA PRO A 466 -5.51 50.57 -14.89
C PRO A 466 -5.04 49.78 -16.12
N ARG A 467 -5.25 50.33 -17.32
CA ARG A 467 -4.70 49.82 -18.59
C ARG A 467 -3.45 50.60 -19.00
N GLY A 468 -2.51 49.92 -19.65
CA GLY A 468 -1.58 50.50 -20.62
C GLY A 468 -1.69 49.68 -21.91
N ASP A 469 -1.70 50.32 -23.08
CA ASP A 469 -2.04 49.67 -24.36
C ASP A 469 -0.82 49.58 -25.32
N ARG A 470 -0.96 48.72 -26.33
CA ARG A 470 -0.13 48.45 -27.54
C ARG A 470 0.95 49.50 -27.92
N SER A 471 2.07 49.13 -28.58
CA SER A 471 2.05 48.53 -29.94
C SER A 471 3.41 48.04 -30.45
N ALA A 472 3.36 47.22 -31.52
CA ALA A 472 4.34 47.08 -32.62
C ALA A 472 5.67 46.30 -32.44
N GLU A 473 5.66 45.09 -33.01
CA GLU A 473 6.78 44.43 -33.75
C GLU A 473 7.20 45.26 -35.01
N PRO A 474 8.26 44.96 -35.82
CA PRO A 474 8.88 43.63 -36.06
C PRO A 474 10.41 43.58 -36.36
N LYS A 475 10.86 42.39 -36.82
CA LYS A 475 12.12 42.04 -37.55
C LYS A 475 13.39 41.76 -36.73
N SER A 476 14.38 40.99 -37.23
CA SER A 476 14.39 39.65 -37.89
C SER A 476 15.82 39.27 -38.35
N GLY A 477 16.39 38.16 -37.84
CA GLY A 477 17.52 37.43 -38.47
C GLY A 477 18.92 38.06 -38.42
N GLY A 478 19.97 37.24 -38.63
CA GLY A 478 21.35 37.71 -38.82
C GLY A 478 22.45 36.76 -38.30
N PHE A 479 23.04 35.96 -39.19
CA PHE A 479 24.14 35.00 -38.90
C PHE A 479 25.52 35.66 -38.67
N GLY A 480 26.44 34.92 -38.05
CA GLY A 480 27.92 35.07 -38.19
C GLY A 480 28.66 35.25 -36.86
N SER A 481 29.46 34.32 -36.32
CA SER A 481 30.67 33.61 -36.81
C SER A 481 31.98 34.42 -36.73
N GLY A 482 32.98 33.98 -35.93
CA GLY A 482 34.33 34.57 -35.99
C GLY A 482 35.26 34.28 -34.80
N ARG A 483 36.33 33.52 -35.04
CA ARG A 483 37.36 33.07 -34.08
C ARG A 483 38.18 34.19 -33.37
N ALA A 484 38.39 34.00 -32.06
CA ALA A 484 39.65 34.04 -31.29
C ALA A 484 40.86 34.93 -31.69
N ALA A 485 41.43 35.65 -30.70
CA ALA A 485 42.88 35.61 -30.35
C ALA A 485 43.27 36.38 -29.05
N SER A 486 43.73 35.64 -28.02
CA SER A 486 44.90 35.88 -27.12
C SER A 486 45.23 37.23 -26.42
N PRO A 487 46.06 37.24 -25.34
CA PRO A 487 45.93 38.23 -24.26
C PRO A 487 47.13 39.19 -24.00
N LYS A 488 46.87 40.20 -23.16
CA LYS A 488 47.81 40.93 -22.27
C LYS A 488 47.08 41.23 -20.94
N GLY A 489 47.72 41.41 -19.78
CA GLY A 489 49.13 41.21 -19.45
C GLY A 489 49.60 42.11 -18.29
N GLY A 490 49.96 41.51 -17.15
CA GLY A 490 50.65 42.17 -16.01
C GLY A 490 49.81 42.36 -14.73
N GLN A 491 50.42 42.59 -13.55
CA GLN A 491 51.75 42.20 -13.04
C GLN A 491 51.84 42.53 -11.53
N LYS A 492 52.43 41.65 -10.71
CA LYS A 492 52.92 41.91 -9.32
C LYS A 492 51.81 42.26 -8.28
N SER A 493 52.01 42.13 -6.96
CA SER A 493 53.13 41.61 -6.14
C SER A 493 52.62 40.88 -4.89
N GLY A 494 53.38 39.91 -4.37
CA GLY A 494 53.16 39.31 -3.04
C GLY A 494 53.90 40.06 -1.91
N PRO A 495 54.46 39.35 -0.91
CA PRO A 495 53.66 38.78 0.18
C PRO A 495 54.15 39.25 1.57
N ARG A 496 53.35 39.04 2.63
CA ARG A 496 53.81 39.17 4.04
C ARG A 496 53.24 38.07 4.95
N SER A 497 53.99 37.82 6.03
CA SER A 497 53.92 36.62 6.87
C SER A 497 53.17 36.85 8.20
N ALA A 498 52.82 35.76 8.90
CA ALA A 498 52.56 35.77 10.34
C ALA A 498 53.88 36.05 11.12
N PRO A 499 53.86 36.41 12.44
CA PRO A 499 53.67 35.38 13.49
C PRO A 499 53.06 35.84 14.85
N GLY A 500 52.67 34.86 15.69
CA GLY A 500 53.19 34.79 17.08
C GLY A 500 52.31 35.18 18.29
N PHE A 501 52.30 34.27 19.29
CA PHE A 501 52.08 34.46 20.75
C PHE A 501 50.76 35.10 21.28
N GLY A 502 50.27 34.80 22.50
CA GLY A 502 50.69 33.76 23.47
C GLY A 502 50.14 33.97 24.90
N GLY A 503 50.02 32.89 25.70
CA GLY A 503 49.68 32.90 27.15
C GLY A 503 48.17 32.95 27.52
N GLY A 504 47.73 32.51 28.71
CA GLY A 504 48.42 31.75 29.77
C GLY A 504 47.64 31.66 31.11
N GLY A 505 47.83 30.57 31.89
CA GLY A 505 47.28 30.33 33.25
C GLY A 505 46.56 28.95 33.35
N LYS A 506 46.87 27.99 34.26
CA LYS A 506 47.09 27.94 35.74
C LYS A 506 45.79 28.03 36.56
N PHE A 507 45.48 27.22 37.58
CA PHE A 507 46.13 26.06 38.27
C PHE A 507 45.15 24.84 38.28
N GLY A 508 45.42 23.57 38.64
CA GLY A 508 46.19 22.95 39.75
C GLY A 508 45.26 22.68 40.97
N ALA A 509 45.28 21.58 41.73
CA ALA A 509 46.07 20.32 41.78
C ALA A 509 45.22 19.25 42.56
N GLY A 510 45.59 17.98 42.81
CA GLY A 510 46.73 17.13 42.41
C GLY A 510 46.85 15.86 43.28
N GLY A 511 47.71 14.90 42.90
CA GLY A 511 48.14 13.74 43.72
C GLY A 511 47.23 12.49 43.73
N SER A 512 47.70 11.28 44.10
CA SER A 512 49.11 10.83 44.22
C SER A 512 49.28 9.30 44.38
N GLY A 513 50.02 8.66 43.46
CA GLY A 513 50.94 7.55 43.82
C GLY A 513 50.42 6.08 43.82
N PRO A 514 51.26 5.07 43.48
CA PRO A 514 50.88 3.64 43.48
C PRO A 514 51.84 2.71 44.29
N LYS A 515 51.46 1.41 44.47
CA LYS A 515 52.40 0.25 44.44
C LYS A 515 51.72 -1.15 44.55
N ARG A 516 52.10 -2.05 43.61
CA ARG A 516 52.42 -3.52 43.69
C ARG A 516 51.54 -4.50 44.52
N GLY A 517 51.23 -5.67 43.92
CA GLY A 517 50.85 -6.93 44.61
C GLY A 517 52.08 -7.81 45.00
N PRO A 518 52.03 -9.18 45.02
CA PRO A 518 51.03 -10.12 44.45
C PRO A 518 50.64 -11.29 45.40
N THR A 519 50.40 -12.51 44.86
CA THR A 519 49.95 -13.78 45.50
C THR A 519 48.45 -13.81 45.85
N GLY A 520 47.75 -14.96 45.92
CA GLY A 520 48.10 -16.34 45.53
C GLY A 520 47.23 -17.39 46.25
N GLY A 521 46.56 -18.32 45.55
CA GLY A 521 45.70 -19.34 46.18
C GLY A 521 45.16 -20.43 45.24
N ARG A 522 45.00 -21.65 45.76
CA ARG A 522 44.45 -22.85 45.07
C ARG A 522 43.20 -23.36 45.78
N GLY A 523 42.35 -24.09 45.05
CA GLY A 523 41.57 -25.21 45.62
C GLY A 523 40.04 -25.10 45.46
N GLY A 524 39.39 -26.22 45.15
CA GLY A 524 37.92 -26.29 45.04
C GLY A 524 37.37 -27.27 44.00
N ARG A 525 37.67 -28.57 44.12
CA ARG A 525 36.88 -29.63 43.44
C ARG A 525 35.78 -30.10 44.40
N GLY A 526 34.56 -30.24 43.92
CA GLY A 526 33.45 -30.91 44.61
C GLY A 526 32.46 -31.47 43.59
N ALA A 527 32.02 -32.72 43.74
CA ALA A 527 31.15 -33.38 42.78
C ALA A 527 30.27 -34.47 43.42
N GLN A 528 28.96 -34.37 43.22
CA GLN A 528 27.90 -35.39 43.38
C GLN A 528 26.75 -34.92 42.44
N ARG A 529 26.12 -35.71 41.56
CA ARG A 529 25.58 -37.09 41.54
C ARG A 529 24.29 -37.29 42.35
N GLY A 530 23.22 -37.66 41.63
CA GLY A 530 21.94 -38.13 42.16
C GLY A 530 20.87 -37.03 42.19
N ARG A 531 19.66 -37.21 41.66
CA ARG A 531 19.09 -38.35 40.89
C ARG A 531 18.41 -37.85 39.63
#